data_AF-A0AAP2DYH3-F1
#
_entry.id   AF-A0AAP2DYH3-F1
#
_cell.length_a   1.000
_cell.length_b   1.000
_cell.length_c   1.000
_cell.angle_alpha   90.00
_cell.angle_beta   90.00
_cell.angle_gamma   90.00
#
_symmetry.space_group_name_H-M   'P 1'
#
loop_
_entity.id
_entity.type
_entity.pdbx_description
1 polymer ?
#
loop_
_entity_poly.entity_id
_entity_poly.type
_entity_poly.pdbx_seq_one_letter_code
_entity_poly.pdbx_strand_id
1 'polypeptide(L)'
;MAILDLFSEKQKRLRGEVNDVYQYKIVPQELRVQIVHILNDSIGSAKSFYRSDKNEPEDIFKFINDTLSREYGKFSLIGDYRTFRDTVFKYLLQEENMERVIDVVQLSFQYIDKILRPDFQNYAYRNEVKCDPNDAIGELNGRFKEHAVGFQFNGGEITKVDSTYN
;
A
#
# COMPACT_ATOMS: atom_id res chain seq x y z
N MET A 1 7.50 2.74 9.19
CA MET A 1 8.31 1.96 10.12
C MET A 1 9.64 1.66 9.43
N ALA A 2 10.73 1.54 10.19
CA ALA A 2 11.98 1.05 9.63
C ALA A 2 11.79 -0.41 9.20
N ILE A 3 12.22 -0.74 7.98
CA ILE A 3 12.23 -2.12 7.48
C ILE A 3 13.10 -2.97 8.41
N LEU A 4 12.50 -3.98 9.04
CA LEU A 4 13.20 -4.87 9.93
C LEU A 4 14.14 -5.78 9.12
N ASP A 5 15.43 -5.75 9.46
CA ASP A 5 16.43 -6.57 8.79
C ASP A 5 16.41 -8.03 9.29
N LEU A 6 15.50 -8.82 8.70
CA LEU A 6 15.24 -10.22 9.05
C LEU A 6 16.39 -11.16 8.70
N PHE A 7 16.52 -12.24 9.45
CA PHE A 7 17.52 -13.29 9.20
C PHE A 7 17.37 -13.91 7.81
N SER A 8 16.14 -14.18 7.35
CA SER A 8 15.88 -14.72 6.01
C SER A 8 16.41 -13.81 4.89
N GLU A 9 16.21 -12.49 5.03
CA GLU A 9 16.68 -11.49 4.07
C GLU A 9 18.21 -11.37 4.07
N LYS A 10 18.84 -11.42 5.26
CA LYS A 10 20.31 -11.53 5.37
C LYS A 10 20.84 -12.77 4.68
N GLN A 11 20.19 -13.92 4.87
CA GLN A 11 20.60 -15.17 4.26
C GLN A 11 20.43 -15.17 2.74
N LYS A 12 19.34 -14.61 2.20
CA LYS A 12 19.15 -14.43 0.74
C LYS A 12 20.29 -13.58 0.15
N ARG A 13 20.67 -12.48 0.82
CA ARG A 13 21.80 -11.64 0.41
C ARG A 13 23.12 -12.40 0.43
N LEU A 14 23.39 -13.18 1.48
CA LEU A 14 24.62 -13.99 1.59
C LEU A 14 24.69 -15.10 0.53
N ARG A 15 23.54 -15.64 0.09
CA ARG A 15 23.47 -16.65 -0.98
C ARG A 15 23.50 -16.07 -2.40
N GLY A 16 23.51 -14.74 -2.55
CA GLY A 16 23.44 -14.09 -3.86
C GLY A 16 22.08 -14.26 -4.57
N GLU A 17 21.02 -14.57 -3.82
CA GLU A 17 19.66 -14.76 -4.35
C GLU A 17 18.92 -13.44 -4.60
N VAL A 18 19.65 -12.31 -4.57
CA VAL A 18 19.10 -10.99 -4.87
C VAL A 18 19.12 -10.83 -6.38
N ASN A 19 17.95 -10.73 -7.01
CA ASN A 19 17.87 -10.45 -8.43
C ASN A 19 18.25 -9.00 -8.70
N ASP A 20 19.35 -8.78 -9.41
CA ASP A 20 19.78 -7.45 -9.88
C ASP A 20 18.94 -6.93 -11.06
N VAL A 21 18.01 -7.74 -11.58
CA VAL A 21 17.13 -7.37 -12.69
C VAL A 21 15.71 -7.14 -12.19
N TYR A 22 15.20 -5.93 -12.39
CA TYR A 22 13.82 -5.58 -12.05
C TYR A 22 12.81 -6.37 -12.91
N GLN A 23 11.78 -6.89 -12.26
CA GLN A 23 10.62 -7.51 -12.92
C GLN A 23 9.42 -6.56 -12.97
N TYR A 24 8.68 -6.66 -14.09
CA TYR A 24 7.52 -5.83 -14.41
C TYR A 24 6.28 -6.65 -14.78
N LYS A 25 6.26 -7.93 -14.40
CA LYS A 25 5.18 -8.85 -14.83
C LYS A 25 4.25 -9.22 -13.69
N ILE A 26 4.77 -9.35 -12.48
CA ILE A 26 4.03 -9.84 -11.32
C ILE A 26 4.46 -9.06 -10.07
N VAL A 27 3.49 -8.66 -9.25
CA VAL A 27 3.71 -8.25 -7.86
C VAL A 27 3.58 -9.51 -7.00
N PRO A 28 4.66 -10.05 -6.40
CA PRO A 28 4.62 -11.29 -5.64
C PRO A 28 3.60 -11.25 -4.51
N GLN A 29 3.02 -12.40 -4.17
CA GLN A 29 2.01 -12.48 -3.10
C GLN A 29 2.56 -11.98 -1.75
N GLU A 30 3.81 -12.29 -1.45
CA GLU A 30 4.50 -11.81 -0.24
C GLU A 30 4.52 -10.28 -0.18
N LEU A 31 4.90 -9.62 -1.28
CA LEU A 31 4.90 -8.16 -1.38
C LEU A 31 3.48 -7.59 -1.22
N ARG A 32 2.46 -8.20 -1.82
CA ARG A 32 1.06 -7.76 -1.65
C ARG A 32 0.63 -7.81 -0.19
N VAL A 33 0.99 -8.86 0.54
CA VAL A 33 0.71 -8.99 1.97
C VAL A 33 1.44 -7.92 2.78
N GLN A 34 2.72 -7.65 2.46
CA GLN A 34 3.47 -6.56 3.10
C GLN A 34 2.82 -5.20 2.84
N ILE A 35 2.34 -4.94 1.62
CA ILE A 35 1.62 -3.70 1.30
C ILE A 35 0.32 -3.59 2.11
N VAL A 36 -0.43 -4.69 2.28
CA VAL A 36 -1.60 -4.70 3.17
C VAL A 36 -1.24 -4.29 4.59
N HIS A 37 -0.11 -4.77 5.12
CA HIS A 37 0.38 -4.34 6.44
C HIS A 37 0.71 -2.85 6.48
N ILE A 38 1.41 -2.33 5.47
CA ILE A 38 1.75 -0.90 5.40
C ILE A 38 0.48 -0.05 5.35
N LEU A 39 -0.50 -0.41 4.52
CA LEU A 39 -1.77 0.31 4.42
C LEU A 39 -2.55 0.26 5.73
N ASN A 40 -2.61 -0.91 6.37
CA ASN A 40 -3.28 -1.06 7.66
C ASN A 40 -2.63 -0.22 8.76
N ASP A 41 -1.30 -0.13 8.78
CA ASP A 41 -0.57 0.58 9.83
C ASP A 41 -0.53 2.09 9.61
N SER A 42 -0.62 2.55 8.35
CA SER A 42 -0.64 3.98 7.98
C SER A 42 -2.02 4.61 8.01
N ILE A 43 -3.06 3.90 7.54
CA ILE A 43 -4.45 4.35 7.59
C ILE A 43 -5.04 4.05 8.98
N GLY A 44 -4.71 2.91 9.58
CA GLY A 44 -5.09 2.58 10.95
C GLY A 44 -6.57 2.19 11.11
N SER A 45 -7.08 2.37 12.32
CA SER A 45 -8.47 2.09 12.71
C SER A 45 -9.07 3.20 13.57
N ALA A 46 -10.39 3.32 13.57
CA ALA A 46 -11.07 4.31 14.40
C ALA A 46 -10.85 4.02 15.89
N LYS A 47 -10.48 5.04 16.67
CA LYS A 47 -10.36 4.92 18.14
C LYS A 47 -11.74 4.79 18.76
N SER A 48 -11.96 3.76 19.57
CA SER A 48 -13.26 3.51 20.21
C SER A 48 -13.73 4.60 21.18
N PHE A 49 -12.82 5.45 21.67
CA PHE A 49 -13.13 6.49 22.67
C PHE A 49 -13.68 7.79 22.07
N TYR A 50 -13.41 8.06 20.79
CA TYR A 50 -14.01 9.20 20.11
C TYR A 50 -15.39 8.76 19.60
N ARG A 51 -16.45 9.23 20.28
CA ARG A 51 -17.85 9.12 19.84
C ARG A 51 -18.13 9.95 18.59
N SER A 52 -17.23 10.00 17.63
CA SER A 52 -17.53 10.56 16.31
C SER A 52 -18.25 9.50 15.51
N ASP A 53 -19.41 9.84 14.96
CA ASP A 53 -20.15 8.98 14.01
C ASP A 53 -19.37 8.72 12.71
N LYS A 54 -18.17 9.29 12.56
CA LYS A 54 -17.28 9.14 11.42
C LYS A 54 -16.16 8.15 11.71
N ASN A 55 -16.04 7.16 10.82
CA ASN A 55 -14.93 6.21 10.78
C ASN A 55 -14.00 6.65 9.64
N GLU A 56 -13.11 7.61 9.92
CA GLU A 56 -12.22 8.19 8.89
C GLU A 56 -11.39 7.12 8.15
N PRO A 57 -10.81 6.09 8.80
CA PRO A 57 -10.13 5.00 8.10
C PRO A 57 -11.02 4.28 7.08
N GLU A 58 -12.25 3.95 7.47
CA GLU A 58 -13.20 3.29 6.57
C GLU A 58 -13.63 4.19 5.41
N ASP A 59 -13.78 5.50 5.65
CA ASP A 59 -14.07 6.49 4.61
C ASP A 59 -12.94 6.57 3.56
N ILE A 60 -11.67 6.39 3.97
CA ILE A 60 -10.52 6.33 3.06
C ILE A 60 -10.59 5.08 2.18
N PHE A 61 -10.83 3.92 2.78
CA PHE A 61 -10.99 2.67 2.00
C PHE A 61 -12.20 2.72 1.07
N LYS A 62 -13.29 3.36 1.50
CA LYS A 62 -14.45 3.63 0.66
C LYS A 62 -14.09 4.49 -0.54
N PHE A 63 -13.32 5.57 -0.34
CA PHE A 63 -12.83 6.41 -1.44
C PHE A 63 -12.02 5.61 -2.46
N ILE A 64 -11.10 4.75 -2.00
CA ILE A 64 -10.29 3.89 -2.88
C ILE A 64 -11.18 2.93 -3.66
N ASN A 65 -12.09 2.24 -2.97
CA ASN A 65 -13.04 1.31 -3.59
C ASN A 65 -13.90 2.00 -4.66
N ASP A 66 -14.53 3.13 -4.32
CA ASP A 66 -15.47 3.80 -5.21
C ASP A 66 -14.79 4.40 -6.43
N THR A 67 -13.58 4.95 -6.23
CA THR A 67 -12.76 5.48 -7.33
C THR A 67 -12.41 4.38 -8.31
N LEU A 68 -11.78 3.29 -7.85
CA LEU A 68 -11.36 2.22 -8.76
C LEU A 68 -12.54 1.46 -9.36
N SER A 69 -13.62 1.26 -8.61
CA SER A 69 -14.85 0.65 -9.15
C SER A 69 -15.41 1.48 -10.31
N ARG A 70 -15.44 2.81 -10.17
CA ARG A 70 -15.90 3.72 -11.22
C ARG A 70 -15.00 3.67 -12.45
N GLU A 71 -13.68 3.78 -12.26
CA GLU A 71 -12.72 3.71 -13.37
C GLU A 71 -12.78 2.37 -14.11
N TYR A 72 -13.05 1.27 -13.39
CA TYR A 72 -13.17 -0.06 -13.99
C TYR A 72 -14.59 -0.40 -14.48
N GLY A 73 -15.56 0.51 -14.37
CA GLY A 73 -16.95 0.28 -14.76
C GLY A 73 -17.64 -0.83 -13.95
N LYS A 74 -17.24 -1.04 -12.69
CA LYS A 74 -17.79 -2.05 -11.77
C LYS A 74 -18.70 -1.41 -10.73
N PHE A 75 -19.68 -2.16 -10.25
CA PHE A 75 -20.49 -1.75 -9.08
C PHE A 75 -19.68 -1.73 -7.78
N SER A 76 -18.68 -2.60 -7.68
CA SER A 76 -17.72 -2.70 -6.57
C SER A 76 -16.45 -3.39 -7.07
N LEU A 77 -15.30 -3.15 -6.45
CA LEU A 77 -14.03 -3.83 -6.78
C LEU A 77 -14.18 -5.35 -6.69
N ILE A 78 -14.86 -5.77 -5.62
CA ILE A 78 -15.17 -7.15 -5.27
C ILE A 78 -16.53 -7.14 -4.53
N GLY A 79 -17.40 -8.14 -4.73
CA GLY A 79 -18.79 -8.13 -4.24
C GLY A 79 -18.98 -8.59 -2.78
N ASP A 80 -19.96 -8.04 -2.05
CA ASP A 80 -20.40 -8.40 -0.68
C ASP A 80 -19.32 -8.70 0.38
N TYR A 81 -18.70 -7.64 0.89
CA TYR A 81 -17.86 -7.68 2.10
C TYR A 81 -18.39 -6.76 3.19
N ARG A 82 -18.00 -7.06 4.44
CA ARG A 82 -18.45 -6.31 5.62
C ARG A 82 -17.92 -4.89 5.68
N THR A 83 -16.73 -4.64 5.13
CA THR A 83 -16.05 -3.33 5.16
C THR A 83 -15.35 -3.06 3.82
N PHE A 84 -15.22 -1.79 3.46
CA PHE A 84 -14.44 -1.33 2.31
C PHE A 84 -12.95 -1.64 2.50
N ARG A 85 -12.44 -1.61 3.74
CA ARG A 85 -11.09 -2.07 4.07
C ARG A 85 -10.87 -3.50 3.60
N ASP A 86 -11.75 -4.42 3.99
CA ASP A 86 -11.64 -5.83 3.61
C ASP A 86 -11.79 -6.02 2.10
N THR A 87 -12.68 -5.25 1.44
CA THR A 87 -12.83 -5.24 -0.02
C THR A 87 -11.51 -4.88 -0.71
N VAL A 88 -10.89 -3.76 -0.34
CA VAL A 88 -9.63 -3.29 -0.95
C VAL A 88 -8.50 -4.27 -0.70
N PHE A 89 -8.33 -4.76 0.53
CA PHE A 89 -7.27 -5.73 0.86
C PHE A 89 -7.44 -7.04 0.11
N LYS A 90 -8.66 -7.56 0.05
CA LYS A 90 -8.90 -8.80 -0.67
C LYS A 90 -8.70 -8.63 -2.17
N TYR A 91 -9.14 -7.50 -2.74
CA TYR A 91 -8.89 -7.17 -4.13
C TYR A 91 -7.39 -7.13 -4.44
N LEU A 92 -6.60 -6.43 -3.61
CA LEU A 92 -5.14 -6.36 -3.73
C LEU A 92 -4.47 -7.75 -3.70
N LEU A 93 -4.98 -8.66 -2.87
CA LEU A 93 -4.44 -10.01 -2.71
C LEU A 93 -4.86 -11.00 -3.81
N GLN A 94 -5.97 -10.75 -4.51
CA GLN A 94 -6.58 -11.69 -5.47
C GLN A 94 -6.49 -11.26 -6.93
N GLU A 95 -6.30 -9.97 -7.21
CA GLU A 95 -6.29 -9.46 -8.58
C GLU A 95 -5.09 -10.00 -9.37
N GLU A 96 -5.34 -10.53 -10.57
CA GLU A 96 -4.33 -11.14 -11.42
C GLU A 96 -3.67 -10.09 -12.33
N ASN A 97 -4.43 -9.06 -12.73
CA ASN A 97 -3.90 -7.98 -13.54
C ASN A 97 -2.93 -7.11 -12.71
N MET A 98 -1.66 -7.15 -13.08
CA MET A 98 -0.60 -6.41 -12.39
C MET A 98 -0.83 -4.89 -12.39
N GLU A 99 -1.30 -4.31 -13.50
CA GLU A 99 -1.54 -2.87 -13.60
C GLU A 99 -2.62 -2.44 -12.60
N ARG A 100 -3.69 -3.23 -12.47
CA ARG A 100 -4.75 -2.97 -11.47
C ARG A 100 -4.27 -3.13 -10.03
N VAL A 101 -3.34 -4.04 -9.79
CA VAL A 101 -2.67 -4.14 -8.48
C VAL A 101 -1.89 -2.86 -8.20
N ILE A 102 -1.12 -2.38 -9.18
CA ILE A 102 -0.38 -1.13 -9.07
C ILE A 102 -1.30 0.09 -8.92
N ASP A 103 -2.46 0.13 -9.59
CA ASP A 103 -3.47 1.20 -9.42
C ASP A 103 -3.95 1.30 -7.97
N VAL A 104 -4.22 0.17 -7.31
CA VAL A 104 -4.61 0.12 -5.89
C VAL A 104 -3.50 0.69 -5.03
N VAL A 105 -2.26 0.29 -5.26
CA VAL A 105 -1.11 0.80 -4.52
C VAL A 105 -0.94 2.30 -4.76
N GLN A 106 -0.92 2.75 -6.01
CA GLN A 106 -0.74 4.15 -6.37
C GLN A 106 -1.81 5.02 -5.72
N LEU A 107 -3.09 4.69 -5.89
CA LEU A 107 -4.18 5.49 -5.35
C LEU A 107 -4.15 5.55 -3.82
N SER A 108 -3.85 4.44 -3.16
CA SER A 108 -3.76 4.38 -1.70
C SER A 108 -2.62 5.27 -1.18
N PHE A 109 -1.43 5.17 -1.78
CA PHE A 109 -0.27 5.95 -1.36
C PHE A 109 -0.36 7.41 -1.79
N GLN A 110 -1.06 7.71 -2.88
CA GLN A 110 -1.39 9.07 -3.26
C GLN A 110 -2.31 9.73 -2.22
N TYR A 111 -3.30 9.00 -1.68
CA TYR A 111 -4.12 9.51 -0.58
C TYR A 111 -3.29 9.76 0.69
N ILE A 112 -2.44 8.80 1.06
CA ILE A 112 -1.52 8.91 2.20
C ILE A 112 -0.60 10.14 2.03
N ASP A 113 -0.01 10.34 0.84
CA ASP A 113 0.91 11.43 0.53
C ASP A 113 0.23 12.81 0.48
N LYS A 114 -0.91 12.91 -0.22
CA LYS A 114 -1.52 14.21 -0.56
C LYS A 114 -2.59 14.68 0.42
N ILE A 115 -3.29 13.75 1.06
CA ILE A 115 -4.44 14.07 1.91
C ILE A 115 -4.10 13.84 3.38
N LEU A 116 -3.51 12.69 3.69
CA LEU A 116 -3.27 12.27 5.06
C LEU A 116 -2.03 12.97 5.66
N ARG A 117 -0.93 13.07 4.90
CA ARG A 117 0.32 13.70 5.34
C ARG A 117 0.17 15.15 5.83
N PRO A 118 -0.53 16.08 5.14
CA PRO A 118 -0.64 17.46 5.60
C PRO A 118 -1.34 17.63 6.96
N ASP A 119 -2.29 16.74 7.29
CA ASP A 119 -3.07 16.79 8.55
C ASP A 119 -2.75 15.62 9.49
N PHE A 120 -1.60 14.97 9.31
CA PHE A 120 -1.32 13.68 9.96
C PHE A 120 -1.42 13.73 11.49
N GLN A 121 -0.99 14.84 12.12
CA GLN A 121 -1.05 14.97 13.58
C GLN A 121 -2.49 14.90 14.12
N ASN A 122 -3.41 15.62 13.47
CA ASN A 122 -4.82 15.60 13.87
C ASN A 122 -5.47 14.25 13.53
N TYR A 123 -5.11 13.67 12.39
CA TYR A 123 -5.57 12.33 12.00
C TYR A 123 -5.13 11.27 13.01
N ALA A 124 -3.84 11.26 13.39
CA ALA A 124 -3.25 10.34 14.36
C ALA A 124 -3.79 10.57 15.78
N TYR A 125 -4.21 11.79 16.11
CA TYR A 125 -4.90 12.07 17.37
C TYR A 125 -6.27 11.37 17.42
N ARG A 126 -7.04 11.41 16.32
CA ARG A 126 -8.39 10.83 16.22
C ARG A 126 -8.42 9.33 15.94
N ASN A 127 -7.36 8.78 15.32
CA ASN A 127 -7.31 7.38 14.87
C ASN A 127 -6.13 6.60 15.48
N GLU A 128 -6.20 5.28 15.45
CA GLU A 128 -5.13 4.37 15.87
C GLU A 128 -4.24 4.06 14.66
N VAL A 129 -3.20 4.86 14.48
CA VAL A 129 -2.16 4.67 13.45
C VAL A 129 -0.86 4.19 14.09
N LYS A 130 -0.08 3.40 13.34
CA LYS A 130 1.21 2.85 13.77
C LYS A 130 2.38 3.31 12.92
N CYS A 131 2.10 3.89 11.76
CA CYS A 131 3.08 4.27 10.76
C CYS A 131 2.73 5.66 10.21
N ASP A 132 3.69 6.59 10.20
CA ASP A 132 3.46 7.89 9.57
C ASP A 132 3.59 7.83 8.03
N PRO A 133 3.06 8.81 7.29
CA PRO A 133 3.06 8.80 5.83
C PRO A 133 4.44 8.73 5.18
N ASN A 134 5.48 9.33 5.76
CA ASN A 134 6.83 9.26 5.17
C ASN A 134 7.41 7.87 5.32
N ASP A 135 7.22 7.32 6.52
CA ASP A 135 7.62 5.98 6.90
C ASP A 135 6.93 4.90 6.07
N ALA A 136 5.62 5.06 5.80
CA ALA A 136 4.86 4.15 4.94
C ALA A 136 5.39 4.15 3.50
N ILE A 137 5.67 5.34 2.95
CA ILE A 137 6.20 5.48 1.58
C ILE A 137 7.63 4.96 1.47
N GLY A 138 8.46 5.22 2.48
CA GLY A 138 9.80 4.66 2.58
C GLY A 138 9.78 3.13 2.61
N GLU A 139 8.88 2.55 3.42
CA GLU A 139 8.71 1.10 3.49
C GLU A 139 8.25 0.52 2.15
N LEU A 140 7.22 1.09 1.50
CA LEU A 140 6.75 0.64 0.19
C LEU A 140 7.89 0.57 -0.83
N ASN A 141 8.65 1.65 -0.96
CA ASN A 141 9.76 1.73 -1.91
C ASN A 141 10.88 0.74 -1.57
N GLY A 142 11.16 0.54 -0.28
CA GLY A 142 12.09 -0.49 0.16
C GLY A 142 11.61 -1.90 -0.18
N ARG A 143 10.31 -2.20 -0.01
CA ARG A 143 9.73 -3.50 -0.39
C ARG A 143 9.74 -3.75 -1.89
N PHE A 144 9.47 -2.72 -2.71
CA PHE A 144 9.63 -2.84 -4.16
C PHE A 144 11.06 -3.23 -4.53
N LYS A 145 12.06 -2.58 -3.93
CA LYS A 145 13.47 -2.90 -4.13
C LYS A 145 13.82 -4.32 -3.66
N GLU A 146 13.40 -4.72 -2.46
CA GLU A 146 13.65 -6.06 -1.91
C GLU A 146 13.11 -7.18 -2.79
N HIS A 147 11.93 -6.97 -3.38
CA HIS A 147 11.29 -7.94 -4.26
C HIS A 147 11.70 -7.80 -5.74
N ALA A 148 12.70 -6.97 -6.04
CA ALA A 148 13.14 -6.63 -7.39
C ALA A 148 11.96 -6.20 -8.30
N VAL A 149 10.96 -5.54 -7.74
CA VAL A 149 9.83 -4.98 -8.50
C VAL A 149 10.23 -3.58 -8.93
N GLY A 150 10.30 -3.34 -10.25
CA GLY A 150 10.85 -2.12 -10.86
C GLY A 150 9.96 -0.88 -10.74
N PHE A 151 9.32 -0.67 -9.60
CA PHE A 151 8.45 0.46 -9.35
C PHE A 151 8.98 1.30 -8.19
N GLN A 152 8.71 2.59 -8.26
CA GLN A 152 8.98 3.53 -7.18
C GLN A 152 7.82 4.50 -7.06
N PHE A 153 7.34 4.71 -5.84
CA PHE A 153 6.42 5.78 -5.52
C PHE A 153 7.20 7.07 -5.23
N ASN A 154 6.93 8.12 -6.00
CA ASN A 154 7.51 9.44 -5.80
C ASN A 154 6.48 10.53 -6.12
N GLY A 155 6.32 11.49 -5.21
CA GLY A 155 5.54 12.70 -5.48
C GLY A 155 4.05 12.49 -5.77
N GLY A 156 3.46 11.33 -5.45
CA GLY A 156 2.04 11.02 -5.72
C GLY A 156 1.81 10.04 -6.87
N GLU A 157 2.87 9.57 -7.52
CA GLU A 157 2.79 8.69 -8.69
C GLU A 157 3.74 7.49 -8.52
N ILE A 158 3.36 6.34 -9.06
CA ILE A 158 4.26 5.19 -9.23
C ILE A 158 4.88 5.27 -10.61
N THR A 159 6.20 5.39 -10.67
CA THR A 159 6.96 5.34 -11.91
C THR A 159 7.72 4.03 -12.03
N LYS A 160 7.97 3.61 -13.28
CA LYS A 160 8.90 2.52 -13.56
C LYS A 160 10.32 3.01 -13.31
N VAL A 161 11.11 2.22 -12.60
CA VAL A 161 12.53 2.49 -12.41
C VAL A 161 13.26 2.02 -13.66
N ASP A 162 13.58 2.93 -14.58
CA ASP A 162 14.38 2.55 -15.75
C ASP A 162 15.70 1.93 -15.29
N SER A 163 15.96 0.69 -15.73
CA SER A 163 17.26 0.03 -15.60
C SER A 163 18.27 0.72 -16.51
N THR A 164 18.63 1.97 -16.22
CA THR A 164 19.78 2.65 -16.84
C THR A 164 20.95 2.70 -15.86
N TYR A 165 21.44 1.52 -15.49
CA TYR A 165 22.82 1.34 -15.04
C TYR A 165 23.35 0.02 -15.60
N ASN A 166 24.18 0.14 -16.64
CA ASN A 166 25.25 -0.81 -16.98
C ASN A 166 26.42 -0.60 -16.01
#